data_AF-A0A968XTL1-F1
#
_entry.id   AF-A0A968XTL1-F1
#
_cell.length_a   1.000
_cell.length_b   1.000
_cell.length_c   1.000
_cell.angle_alpha   90.00
_cell.angle_beta   90.00
_cell.angle_gamma   90.00
#
_symmetry.space_group_name_H-M   'P 1'
#
loop_
_entity.id
_entity.type
_entity.pdbx_description
1 polymer ?
#
loop_
_entity_poly.entity_id
_entity_poly.type
_entity_poly.pdbx_seq_one_letter_code
_entity_poly.pdbx_strand_id
1 'polypeptide(L)'
;MPRKADPARLLSSARALDTGDLEWLIEQLKAEAGDRTRLREDDHWNEEYRKCGKAACWCADADRGHGPYYYRSVRVGGKVRKAYRSRQKKD
;
A
#
# COMPACT_ATOMS: atom_id res chain seq x y z
N MET A 1 -18.34 5.17 -5.32
CA MET A 1 -18.38 3.89 -4.57
C MET A 1 -17.80 2.80 -5.45
N PRO A 2 -16.87 1.96 -4.98
CA PRO A 2 -16.39 0.83 -5.78
C PRO A 2 -17.60 -0.04 -6.13
N ARG A 3 -17.78 -0.32 -7.43
CA ARG A 3 -18.86 -1.23 -7.85
C ARG A 3 -18.57 -2.61 -7.25
N LYS A 4 -19.58 -3.21 -6.62
CA LYS A 4 -19.50 -4.60 -6.18
C LYS A 4 -19.22 -5.46 -7.41
N ALA A 5 -18.29 -6.41 -7.30
CA ALA A 5 -18.06 -7.38 -8.36
C ALA A 5 -19.35 -8.19 -8.59
N ASP A 6 -19.65 -8.48 -9.86
CA ASP A 6 -20.79 -9.30 -10.24
C ASP A 6 -20.52 -10.77 -9.85
N PRO A 7 -21.29 -11.36 -8.91
CA PRO A 7 -21.08 -12.72 -8.46
C PRO A 7 -21.23 -13.76 -9.58
N ALA A 8 -22.12 -13.52 -10.55
CA ALA A 8 -22.37 -14.48 -11.63
C ALA A 8 -21.15 -14.58 -12.56
N ARG A 9 -20.47 -13.46 -12.81
CA ARG A 9 -19.23 -13.41 -13.59
C ARG A 9 -18.05 -14.09 -12.88
N LEU A 10 -17.98 -13.98 -11.56
CA LEU A 10 -16.95 -14.66 -10.77
C LEU A 10 -17.19 -16.18 -10.77
N LEU A 11 -18.44 -16.60 -10.58
CA LEU A 11 -18.83 -18.01 -10.62
C LEU A 11 -18.64 -18.63 -12.00
N SER A 12 -18.95 -17.91 -13.09
CA SER A 12 -18.71 -18.43 -14.44
C SER A 12 -17.23 -18.68 -14.71
N SER A 13 -16.36 -17.83 -14.18
CA SER A 13 -14.91 -17.98 -14.28
C SER A 13 -14.40 -19.18 -13.45
N ALA A 14 -15.09 -19.51 -12.35
CA ALA A 14 -14.74 -20.62 -11.47
C ALA A 14 -15.26 -21.99 -11.93
N ARG A 15 -16.17 -22.05 -12.92
CA ARG A 15 -16.78 -23.32 -13.40
C ARG A 15 -15.79 -24.32 -13.99
N ALA A 16 -14.60 -23.87 -14.40
CA ALA A 16 -13.56 -24.73 -14.97
C ALA A 16 -12.64 -25.35 -13.90
N LEU A 17 -12.80 -24.95 -12.63
CA LEU A 17 -11.95 -25.37 -11.52
C LEU A 17 -12.55 -26.59 -10.82
N ASP A 18 -11.71 -27.52 -10.40
CA ASP A 18 -12.13 -28.62 -9.55
C ASP A 18 -12.25 -28.20 -8.06
N THR A 19 -12.67 -29.11 -7.21
CA THR A 19 -12.85 -28.81 -5.77
C THR A 19 -11.55 -28.39 -5.10
N GLY A 20 -10.42 -29.01 -5.45
CA GLY A 20 -9.11 -28.66 -4.87
C GLY A 20 -8.62 -27.29 -5.32
N ASP A 21 -8.81 -26.95 -6.60
CA ASP A 21 -8.52 -25.62 -7.14
C ASP A 21 -9.34 -24.53 -6.45
N LEU A 22 -10.63 -24.81 -6.20
CA LEU A 22 -11.52 -23.89 -5.50
C LEU A 22 -11.10 -23.68 -4.04
N GLU A 23 -10.74 -24.74 -3.33
CA GLU A 23 -10.23 -24.67 -1.95
C GLU A 23 -8.94 -23.84 -1.89
N TRP A 24 -8.01 -24.09 -2.80
CA TRP A 24 -6.76 -23.31 -2.89
C TRP A 24 -7.04 -21.83 -3.19
N LEU A 25 -7.93 -21.54 -4.15
CA LEU A 25 -8.31 -20.16 -4.51
C LEU A 25 -8.95 -19.43 -3.32
N ILE A 26 -9.81 -20.10 -2.55
CA ILE A 26 -10.41 -19.53 -1.34
C ILE A 26 -9.33 -19.11 -0.34
N GLU A 27 -8.32 -19.95 -0.09
CA GLU A 27 -7.24 -19.61 0.83
C GLU A 27 -6.39 -18.43 0.33
N GLN A 28 -6.08 -18.38 -0.96
CA GLN A 28 -5.39 -17.22 -1.55
C GLN A 28 -6.21 -15.93 -1.42
N LEU A 29 -7.52 -15.99 -1.65
CA LEU A 29 -8.40 -14.84 -1.53
C LEU A 29 -8.53 -14.36 -0.08
N LYS A 30 -8.56 -15.27 0.90
CA LYS A 30 -8.54 -14.93 2.33
C LYS A 30 -7.24 -14.22 2.71
N ALA A 31 -6.10 -14.73 2.25
CA ALA A 31 -4.80 -14.10 2.49
C ALA A 31 -4.73 -12.68 1.91
N GLU A 32 -5.15 -12.50 0.64
CA GLU A 32 -5.19 -11.20 -0.01
C GLU A 32 -6.16 -10.22 0.70
N ALA A 33 -7.30 -10.71 1.20
CA ALA A 33 -8.24 -9.90 1.97
C ALA A 33 -7.64 -9.45 3.33
N GLY A 34 -6.93 -10.34 4.02
CA GLY A 34 -6.21 -10.02 5.26
C GLY A 34 -5.14 -8.95 5.02
N ASP A 35 -4.34 -9.10 3.97
CA ASP A 35 -3.31 -8.14 3.59
C ASP A 35 -3.88 -6.76 3.24
N ARG A 36 -4.99 -6.72 2.50
CA ARG A 36 -5.70 -5.46 2.19
C ARG A 36 -6.27 -4.79 3.43
N THR A 37 -6.71 -5.57 4.41
CA THR A 37 -7.24 -5.05 5.67
C THR A 37 -6.13 -4.42 6.51
N ARG A 38 -4.99 -5.12 6.68
CA ARG A 38 -3.81 -4.59 7.38
C ARG A 38 -3.32 -3.28 6.74
N LEU A 39 -3.26 -3.22 5.41
CA LEU A 39 -2.87 -1.97 4.73
C LEU A 39 -3.86 -0.81 4.93
N ARG A 40 -5.14 -1.11 5.12
CA ARG A 40 -6.14 -0.10 5.46
C ARG A 40 -5.98 0.42 6.89
N GLU A 41 -5.54 -0.44 7.80
CA GLU A 41 -5.14 -0.02 9.15
C GLU A 41 -3.84 0.79 9.10
N ASP A 42 -2.91 0.45 8.20
CA ASP A 42 -1.66 1.20 7.95
C ASP A 42 -1.83 2.44 7.05
N ASP A 43 -3.06 2.79 6.65
CA ASP A 43 -3.39 3.94 5.78
C ASP A 43 -3.21 5.30 6.52
N HIS A 44 -2.59 5.27 7.70
CA HIS A 44 -2.14 6.43 8.45
C HIS A 44 -0.97 7.13 7.74
N TRP A 45 -1.03 8.46 7.70
CA TRP A 45 0.07 9.28 7.23
C TRP A 45 1.18 9.31 8.29
N ASN A 46 2.35 8.81 7.94
CA ASN A 46 3.54 8.81 8.78
C ASN A 46 4.44 9.99 8.41
N GLU A 47 5.03 10.62 9.43
CA GLU A 47 6.04 11.67 9.27
C GLU A 47 7.43 11.06 9.10
N GLU A 48 8.13 11.43 8.03
CA GLU A 48 9.51 11.04 7.81
C GLU A 48 10.39 12.27 7.56
N TYR A 49 11.57 12.28 8.19
CA TYR A 49 12.65 13.23 7.89
C TYR A 49 13.71 12.50 7.05
N ARG A 50 14.07 13.05 5.89
CA ARG A 50 14.96 12.39 4.90
C ARG A 50 16.18 13.24 4.57
N LYS A 51 17.37 12.66 4.65
CA LYS A 51 18.60 13.28 4.10
C LYS A 51 18.52 13.26 2.57
N CYS A 52 18.85 14.36 1.90
CA CYS A 52 18.74 14.45 0.44
C CYS A 52 19.93 13.83 -0.33
N GLY A 53 21.00 13.44 0.37
CA GLY A 53 22.20 12.84 -0.24
C GLY A 53 23.16 13.81 -0.93
N LYS A 54 22.85 15.11 -0.96
CA LYS A 54 23.79 16.13 -1.45
C LYS A 54 24.84 16.41 -0.38
N ALA A 55 26.12 16.21 -0.72
CA ALA A 55 27.25 16.41 0.20
C ALA A 55 27.31 17.84 0.79
N ALA A 56 26.93 18.86 0.00
CA ALA A 56 26.92 20.26 0.44
C ALA A 56 25.60 20.70 1.12
N CYS A 57 24.69 19.77 1.41
CA CYS A 57 23.43 20.15 2.06
C CYS A 57 23.58 20.10 3.58
N TRP A 58 22.99 21.09 4.28
CA TRP A 58 22.96 21.13 5.74
C TRP A 58 22.47 19.82 6.39
N CYS A 59 21.57 19.09 5.72
CA CYS A 59 21.03 17.84 6.26
C CYS A 59 22.01 16.66 6.18
N ALA A 60 23.16 16.82 5.52
CA ALA A 60 24.21 15.79 5.45
C ALA A 60 24.81 15.57 6.85
N ASP A 61 25.20 16.66 7.50
CA ASP A 61 25.88 16.65 8.80
C ASP A 61 24.94 16.85 9.99
N ALA A 62 23.70 17.30 9.76
CA ALA A 62 22.70 17.43 10.82
C ALA A 62 22.13 16.07 11.28
N ASP A 63 21.70 16.03 12.55
CA ASP A 63 20.95 14.91 13.12
C ASP A 63 19.58 14.71 12.46
N ARG A 64 19.03 15.77 11.86
CA ARG A 64 17.72 15.78 11.20
C ARG A 64 17.82 15.95 9.69
N GLY A 65 17.07 15.14 8.96
CA GLY A 65 16.86 15.29 7.51
C GLY A 65 15.87 16.41 7.16
N HIS A 66 15.64 16.64 5.86
CA HIS A 66 14.53 17.48 5.41
C HIS A 66 13.19 16.85 5.79
N GLY A 67 12.20 17.68 6.13
CA GLY A 67 10.87 17.21 6.48
C GLY A 67 10.09 18.26 7.29
N PRO A 68 8.95 17.88 7.89
CA PRO A 68 8.33 16.56 7.80
C PRO A 68 7.76 16.29 6.41
N TYR A 69 8.02 15.09 5.89
CA TYR A 69 7.34 14.55 4.72
C TYR A 69 6.29 13.56 5.16
N TYR A 70 5.09 13.65 4.59
CA TYR A 70 3.99 12.74 4.91
C TYR A 70 3.89 11.63 3.88
N TYR A 71 4.08 10.40 4.32
CA TYR A 71 3.95 9.20 3.50
C TYR A 71 2.90 8.24 4.05
N ARG A 72 2.29 7.45 3.17
CA ARG A 72 1.47 6.29 3.55
C ARG A 72 1.82 5.09 2.69
N SER A 73 1.56 3.89 3.18
CA SER A 73 1.74 2.65 2.41
C SER A 73 0.52 2.41 1.52
N VAL A 74 0.73 2.22 0.21
CA VAL A 74 -0.34 1.91 -0.75
C VAL A 74 0.05 0.69 -1.59
N ARG A 75 -0.91 -0.17 -1.94
CA ARG A 75 -0.69 -1.26 -2.91
C ARG A 75 -0.97 -0.76 -4.33
N VAL A 76 0.03 -0.84 -5.19
CA VAL A 76 -0.07 -0.54 -6.63
C VAL A 76 0.45 -1.74 -7.41
N GLY A 77 -0.41 -2.38 -8.21
CA GLY A 77 -0.03 -3.55 -9.01
C GLY A 77 0.54 -4.71 -8.18
N GLY A 78 -0.07 -5.02 -7.03
CA GLY A 78 0.37 -6.11 -6.14
C GLY A 78 1.62 -5.82 -5.30
N LYS A 79 2.23 -4.63 -5.43
CA LYS A 79 3.41 -4.23 -4.65
C LYS A 79 3.08 -3.10 -3.69
N VAL A 80 3.60 -3.17 -2.46
CA VAL A 80 3.52 -2.06 -1.50
C VAL A 80 4.48 -0.95 -1.93
N ARG A 81 3.96 0.27 -2.03
CA ARG A 81 4.69 1.50 -2.40
C ARG A 81 4.38 2.59 -1.38
N LYS A 82 5.31 3.53 -1.19
CA LYS A 82 5.03 4.73 -0.40
C LYS A 82 4.38 5.79 -1.29
N ALA A 83 3.19 6.25 -0.92
CA ALA A 83 2.55 7.41 -1.52
C ALA A 83 2.91 8.67 -0.72
N TYR A 84 3.27 9.74 -1.42
CA TYR A 84 3.63 11.03 -0.84
C TYR A 84 2.45 12.01 -0.89
N ARG A 85 2.14 12.72 0.21
CA ARG A 85 1.07 13.72 0.24
C ARG A 85 1.57 15.13 -0.05
N SER A 86 2.47 15.61 0.80
CA SER A 86 2.95 16.99 0.78
C SER A 86 4.13 17.16 1.75
N ARG A 87 4.86 18.27 1.57
CA ARG A 87 5.84 18.80 2.50
C ARG A 87 5.09 19.92 3.22
N GLN A 88 4.85 19.84 4.51
CA GLN A 88 4.39 21.04 5.21
C GLN A 88 5.54 22.05 5.13
N LYS A 89 5.36 23.13 4.36
CA LYS A 89 6.08 24.37 4.65
C LYS A 89 5.46 24.87 5.96
N LYS A 90 6.23 24.81 7.06
CA LYS A 90 5.97 25.72 8.17
C LYS A 90 6.40 27.10 7.70
N ASP A 91 5.45 28.02 7.57
CA ASP A 91 5.71 29.45 7.59
C ASP A 91 6.31 29.85 8.96
#